data_AF-A0A151JSC0-F1
#
_entry.id   AF-A0A151JSC0-F1
#
_cell.length_a   1.000
_cell.length_b   1.000
_cell.length_c   1.000
_cell.angle_alpha   90.00
_cell.angle_beta   90.00
_cell.angle_gamma   90.00
#
_symmetry.space_group_name_H-M   'P 1'
#
loop_
_entity.id
_entity.type
_entity.pdbx_description
1 polymer ?
#
loop_
_entity_poly.entity_id
_entity_poly.type
_entity_poly.pdbx_seq_one_letter_code
_entity_poly.pdbx_strand_id
1 'polypeptide(L)'
;MQQYLLLSTTYPLNSSHTKKLHVGLQSTKEGIFEPIVKLTGNYAEGINFDSNTWKQFQENMGLMSTYLSESSKTKVNPISFANIFVSFTSAYGAKAILVTHKENENVPKEVSSANTQAESAQPPTKKRKSYSVAIVMQQATFQGMERVIKCVDAHVNQLTSVIDNVNECARYLIKEIELLTNPFIDAEIIRLVFRGNKEAIERTVRTQINNLTFLETYFNILFLELTELKFNEIVNIVLTNCGL
;
A
#
# COMPACT_ATOMS: atom_id res chain seq x y z
N MET A 1 -3.30 -10.59 5.46
CA MET A 1 -4.47 -10.23 4.62
C MET A 1 -4.00 -9.14 3.65
N GLN A 2 -4.18 -9.31 2.34
CA GLN A 2 -3.81 -8.28 1.37
C GLN A 2 -4.75 -7.08 1.56
N GLN A 3 -4.23 -5.94 2.01
CA GLN A 3 -5.02 -4.72 2.15
C GLN A 3 -5.47 -4.26 0.77
N TYR A 4 -6.79 -4.34 0.52
CA TYR A 4 -7.41 -3.84 -0.70
C TYR A 4 -7.38 -2.30 -0.71
N LEU A 5 -7.07 -1.73 -1.87
CA LEU A 5 -7.06 -0.28 -2.10
C LEU A 5 -8.32 0.12 -2.84
N LEU A 6 -9.11 1.04 -2.27
CA LEU A 6 -10.31 1.57 -2.93
C LEU A 6 -9.91 2.53 -4.04
N LEU A 7 -10.76 2.65 -5.06
CA LEU A 7 -10.59 3.51 -6.22
C LEU A 7 -9.20 3.34 -6.86
N SER A 8 -8.72 2.09 -6.92
CA SER A 8 -7.33 1.83 -7.23
C SER A 8 -7.04 1.68 -8.72
N THR A 9 -5.88 2.21 -9.13
CA THR A 9 -5.31 2.03 -10.48
C THR A 9 -3.93 1.43 -10.37
N THR A 10 -3.60 0.55 -11.32
CA THR A 10 -2.32 -0.15 -11.37
C THR A 10 -1.52 0.25 -12.61
N TYR A 11 -0.27 0.67 -12.41
CA TYR A 11 0.67 1.06 -13.44
C TYR A 11 1.79 0.02 -13.54
N PRO A 12 1.89 -0.74 -14.65
CA PRO A 12 2.99 -1.67 -14.84
C PRO A 12 4.30 -0.92 -15.11
N LEU A 13 5.39 -1.37 -14.49
CA LEU A 13 6.71 -0.74 -14.61
C LEU A 13 7.63 -1.45 -15.61
N ASN A 14 7.25 -2.65 -16.05
CA ASN A 14 8.02 -3.44 -17.00
C ASN A 14 7.09 -4.28 -17.89
N SER A 15 7.61 -4.77 -19.01
CA SER A 15 6.86 -5.56 -19.99
C SER A 15 6.39 -6.91 -19.47
N SER A 16 7.03 -7.45 -18.44
CA SER A 16 6.58 -8.68 -17.78
C SER A 16 5.50 -8.45 -16.73
N HIS A 17 5.12 -7.19 -16.47
CA HIS A 17 4.15 -6.79 -15.46
C HIS A 17 4.45 -7.37 -14.06
N THR A 18 5.70 -7.72 -13.76
CA THR A 18 6.10 -8.28 -12.47
C THR A 18 6.36 -7.22 -11.42
N LYS A 19 6.51 -5.96 -11.85
CA LYS A 19 6.67 -4.80 -10.98
C LYS A 19 5.63 -3.76 -11.34
N LYS A 20 4.93 -3.26 -10.34
CA LYS A 20 3.78 -2.37 -10.53
C LYS A 20 3.77 -1.29 -9.46
N LEU A 21 3.23 -0.12 -9.80
CA LEU A 21 2.74 0.84 -8.83
C LEU A 21 1.23 0.72 -8.76
N HIS A 22 0.70 0.59 -7.56
CA HIS A 22 -0.73 0.73 -7.29
C HIS A 22 -0.95 2.07 -6.62
N VAL A 23 -1.99 2.79 -7.04
CA VAL A 23 -2.41 4.05 -6.41
C VAL A 23 -3.86 3.87 -6.04
N GLY A 24 -4.22 4.14 -4.79
CA GLY A 24 -5.58 3.99 -4.29
C GLY A 24 -5.71 4.46 -2.84
N LEU A 25 -6.90 4.30 -2.27
CA LEU A 25 -7.19 4.67 -0.89
C LEU A 25 -7.07 3.46 0.03
N GLN A 26 -6.34 3.63 1.14
CA GLN A 26 -6.13 2.62 2.16
C GLN A 26 -6.76 3.06 3.48
N SER A 27 -7.49 2.16 4.15
CA SER A 27 -7.98 2.39 5.51
C SER A 27 -6.84 2.34 6.52
N THR A 28 -6.76 3.34 7.40
CA THR A 28 -5.95 3.34 8.61
C THR A 28 -6.59 2.44 9.67
N LYS A 29 -5.90 2.25 10.80
CA LYS A 29 -6.46 1.50 11.95
C LYS A 29 -7.71 2.16 12.55
N GLU A 30 -7.87 3.46 12.32
CA GLU A 30 -8.99 4.26 12.80
C GLU A 30 -10.18 4.25 11.82
N GLY A 31 -10.06 3.50 10.71
CA GLY A 31 -11.10 3.42 9.68
C GLY A 31 -11.15 4.63 8.74
N ILE A 32 -10.17 5.52 8.80
CA ILE A 32 -10.03 6.68 7.92
C ILE A 32 -9.29 6.25 6.66
N PHE A 33 -9.75 6.65 5.48
CA PHE A 33 -9.09 6.39 4.22
C PHE A 33 -8.05 7.46 3.89
N GLU A 34 -6.89 7.03 3.39
CA GLU A 34 -5.78 7.89 2.95
C GLU A 34 -5.22 7.44 1.59
N PRO A 35 -4.75 8.35 0.72
CA PRO A 35 -4.11 7.97 -0.54
C PRO A 35 -2.75 7.33 -0.28
N ILE A 36 -2.54 6.19 -0.91
CA ILE A 36 -1.28 5.45 -0.84
C ILE A 36 -0.79 5.13 -2.24
N VAL A 37 0.52 5.21 -2.42
CA VAL A 37 1.23 4.62 -3.56
C VAL A 37 1.89 3.34 -3.06
N LYS A 38 1.67 2.22 -3.74
CA LYS A 38 2.21 0.92 -3.35
C LYS A 38 3.06 0.34 -4.48
N LEU A 39 4.36 0.18 -4.24
CA LEU A 39 5.27 -0.51 -5.14
C LEU A 39 5.22 -2.00 -4.86
N THR A 40 4.91 -2.80 -5.87
CA THR A 40 4.93 -4.27 -5.79
C THR A 40 5.97 -4.84 -6.73
N GLY A 41 6.48 -6.01 -6.35
CA GLY A 41 7.36 -6.82 -7.18
C GLY A 41 6.85 -8.26 -7.26
N ASN A 42 7.77 -9.21 -7.32
CA ASN A 42 7.45 -10.64 -7.37
C ASN A 42 6.82 -11.16 -6.05
N TYR A 43 6.82 -10.37 -4.99
CA TYR A 43 6.26 -10.70 -3.68
C TYR A 43 5.03 -9.82 -3.38
N ALA A 44 4.02 -10.41 -2.73
CA ALA A 44 2.69 -9.83 -2.60
C ALA A 44 2.58 -8.63 -1.64
N GLU A 45 3.47 -8.51 -0.66
CA GLU A 45 3.32 -7.53 0.43
C GLU A 45 3.54 -6.09 -0.06
N GLY A 46 4.50 -5.86 -0.96
CA GLY A 46 4.81 -4.55 -1.53
C GLY A 46 5.33 -3.54 -0.51
N ILE A 47 5.71 -2.35 -0.98
CA ILE A 47 6.18 -1.23 -0.17
C ILE A 47 5.20 -0.08 -0.36
N ASN A 48 4.59 0.37 0.72
CA ASN A 48 3.64 1.47 0.73
C ASN A 48 4.37 2.81 0.95
N PHE A 49 3.90 3.83 0.25
CA PHE A 49 4.31 5.22 0.36
C PHE A 49 3.05 6.05 0.60
N ASP A 50 2.96 6.67 1.77
CA ASP A 50 2.05 7.79 2.00
C ASP A 50 2.45 9.00 1.15
N SER A 51 1.64 10.05 1.17
CA SER A 51 1.87 11.25 0.35
C SER A 51 3.24 11.91 0.63
N ASN A 52 3.74 11.86 1.86
CA ASN A 52 5.01 12.49 2.22
C ASN A 52 6.20 11.62 1.81
N THR A 53 6.14 10.33 2.10
CA THR A 53 7.17 9.35 1.74
C THR A 53 7.27 9.13 0.24
N TRP A 54 6.16 9.26 -0.51
CA TRP A 54 6.17 9.28 -1.96
C TRP A 54 6.99 10.46 -2.49
N LYS A 55 6.73 11.69 -2.00
CA LYS A 55 7.51 12.88 -2.37
C LYS A 55 9.00 12.72 -2.07
N GLN A 56 9.35 12.22 -0.88
CA GLN A 56 10.75 11.94 -0.52
C GLN A 56 11.39 10.90 -1.45
N PHE A 57 10.65 9.87 -1.88
CA PHE A 57 11.14 8.93 -2.88
C PHE A 57 11.43 9.63 -4.22
N GLN A 58 10.51 10.51 -4.67
CA GLN A 58 10.63 11.27 -5.93
C GLN A 58 11.82 12.23 -5.94
N GLU A 59 12.06 12.96 -4.84
CA GLU A 59 13.21 13.87 -4.68
C GLU A 59 14.55 13.15 -4.91
N ASN A 60 14.60 11.86 -4.58
CA ASN A 60 15.79 11.03 -4.73
C ASN A 60 15.89 10.33 -6.10
N MET A 61 14.89 10.45 -6.98
CA MET A 61 14.88 9.76 -8.28
C MET A 61 16.00 10.21 -9.20
N GLY A 62 16.41 11.48 -9.14
CA GLY A 62 17.56 11.96 -9.92
C GLY A 62 18.83 11.17 -9.61
N LEU A 63 19.13 10.95 -8.32
CA LEU A 63 20.29 10.16 -7.89
C LEU A 63 20.19 8.70 -8.34
N MET A 64 18.99 8.11 -8.24
CA MET A 64 18.74 6.73 -8.69
C MET A 64 18.90 6.58 -10.20
N SER A 65 18.40 7.53 -10.99
CA SER A 65 18.51 7.55 -12.44
C SER A 65 19.97 7.66 -12.89
N THR A 66 20.73 8.58 -12.29
CA THR A 66 22.16 8.75 -12.55
C THR A 66 22.93 7.47 -12.23
N TYR A 67 22.71 6.86 -11.06
CA TYR A 67 23.37 5.60 -10.70
C TYR A 67 23.12 4.49 -11.74
N LEU A 68 21.85 4.31 -12.15
CA LEU A 68 21.44 3.25 -13.07
C LEU A 68 21.93 3.45 -14.51
N SER A 69 22.20 4.69 -14.91
CA SER A 69 22.62 5.04 -16.28
C SER A 69 24.14 5.17 -16.45
N GLU A 70 24.88 5.52 -15.41
CA GLU A 70 26.33 5.67 -15.48
C GLU A 70 27.03 4.31 -15.74
N SER A 71 28.11 4.33 -16.54
CA SER A 71 28.98 3.17 -16.74
C SER A 71 30.05 3.03 -15.65
N SER A 72 30.37 4.12 -14.95
CA SER A 72 31.39 4.16 -13.90
C SER A 72 30.94 3.42 -12.64
N LYS A 73 31.92 2.87 -11.91
CA LYS A 73 31.72 2.19 -10.62
C LYS A 73 31.66 3.19 -9.45
N THR A 74 30.99 4.33 -9.63
CA THR A 74 30.86 5.34 -8.58
C THR A 74 30.17 4.72 -7.36
N LYS A 75 30.80 4.82 -6.19
CA LYS A 75 30.22 4.35 -4.94
C LYS A 75 29.19 5.38 -4.48
N VAL A 76 27.92 5.00 -4.48
CA VAL A 76 26.80 5.84 -4.03
C VAL A 76 26.35 5.38 -2.65
N ASN A 77 26.16 6.34 -1.74
CA ASN A 77 25.68 6.04 -0.39
C ASN A 77 24.18 5.68 -0.43
N PRO A 78 23.72 4.68 0.34
CA PRO A 78 22.30 4.36 0.43
C PRO A 78 21.46 5.55 0.91
N ILE A 79 20.20 5.59 0.48
CA ILE A 79 19.23 6.62 0.84
C ILE A 79 18.30 6.05 1.90
N SER A 80 17.98 6.85 2.90
CA SER A 80 17.15 6.47 4.04
C SER A 80 16.18 7.59 4.36
N PHE A 81 14.88 7.29 4.32
CA PHE A 81 13.84 8.27 4.63
C PHE A 81 12.60 7.55 5.16
N ALA A 82 11.92 8.15 6.14
CA ALA A 82 10.83 7.52 6.90
C ALA A 82 11.18 6.07 7.32
N ASN A 83 10.38 5.08 6.93
CA ASN A 83 10.61 3.65 7.13
C ASN A 83 11.13 2.93 5.86
N ILE A 84 11.65 3.67 4.88
CA ILE A 84 12.13 3.14 3.59
C ILE A 84 13.65 3.31 3.50
N PHE A 85 14.28 2.31 2.87
CA PHE A 85 15.70 2.29 2.59
C PHE A 85 15.93 1.92 1.13
N VAL A 86 16.74 2.71 0.42
CA VAL A 86 17.14 2.46 -0.96
C VAL A 86 18.65 2.22 -1.00
N SER A 87 19.04 1.04 -1.43
CA SER A 87 20.44 0.66 -1.59
C SER A 87 20.81 0.48 -3.06
N PHE A 88 22.05 0.83 -3.38
CA PHE A 88 22.64 0.74 -4.71
C PHE A 88 23.42 -0.57 -4.84
N THR A 89 23.01 -1.45 -5.76
CA THR A 89 23.48 -2.82 -5.86
C THR A 89 23.61 -3.30 -7.31
N SER A 90 23.96 -4.57 -7.49
CA SER A 90 23.88 -5.23 -8.79
C SER A 90 23.00 -6.47 -8.70
N ALA A 91 22.23 -6.72 -9.76
CA ALA A 91 21.41 -7.91 -9.92
C ALA A 91 21.62 -8.44 -11.33
N TYR A 92 21.88 -9.75 -11.46
CA TYR A 92 22.13 -10.41 -12.74
C TYR A 92 23.21 -9.71 -13.60
N GLY A 93 24.27 -9.21 -12.95
CA GLY A 93 25.38 -8.53 -13.63
C GLY A 93 25.11 -7.07 -14.04
N ALA A 94 23.90 -6.54 -13.85
CA ALA A 94 23.55 -5.16 -14.14
C ALA A 94 23.36 -4.33 -12.87
N LYS A 95 23.53 -3.00 -12.96
CA LYS A 95 23.21 -2.08 -11.87
C LYS A 95 21.72 -2.15 -11.54
N ALA A 96 21.42 -2.11 -10.24
CA ALA A 96 20.07 -2.15 -9.72
C ALA A 96 19.96 -1.33 -8.44
N ILE A 97 18.76 -0.85 -8.16
CA ILE A 97 18.40 -0.33 -6.83
C ILE A 97 17.60 -1.40 -6.09
N LEU A 98 17.78 -1.47 -4.78
CA LEU A 98 17.02 -2.33 -3.89
C LEU A 98 16.28 -1.43 -2.90
N VAL A 99 14.96 -1.45 -2.97
CA VAL A 99 14.05 -0.74 -2.07
C VAL A 99 13.55 -1.73 -1.01
N THR A 100 13.70 -1.38 0.26
CA THR A 100 13.27 -2.19 1.41
C THR A 100 12.63 -1.30 2.47
N HIS A 101 11.89 -1.91 3.40
CA HIS A 101 11.65 -1.24 4.67
C HIS A 101 12.96 -1.15 5.49
N LYS A 102 13.04 -0.16 6.37
CA LYS A 102 14.08 -0.14 7.41
C LYS A 102 13.95 -1.39 8.25
N GLU A 103 15.05 -2.12 8.42
CA GLU A 103 15.11 -3.18 9.43
C GLU A 103 14.88 -2.51 10.80
N ASN A 104 13.82 -2.89 11.51
CA ASN A 104 13.73 -2.58 12.93
C ASN A 104 14.95 -3.21 13.60
N GLU A 105 15.77 -2.43 14.31
CA GLU A 105 16.91 -2.93 15.10
C GLU A 105 16.49 -3.91 16.23
N ASN A 106 15.20 -4.20 16.36
CA ASN A 106 14.63 -5.12 17.36
C ASN A 106 14.50 -6.58 16.90
N VAL A 107 15.33 -7.03 15.95
CA VAL A 107 15.59 -8.48 15.83
C VAL A 107 16.68 -8.79 16.86
N PRO A 108 16.42 -9.63 17.88
CA PRO A 108 17.47 -10.03 18.81
C PRO A 108 18.63 -10.60 18.01
N LYS A 109 19.80 -9.99 18.13
CA LYS A 109 21.06 -10.63 17.75
C LYS A 109 21.17 -11.85 18.65
N GLU A 110 20.77 -13.03 18.16
CA GLU A 110 21.20 -14.27 18.79
C GLU A 110 22.72 -14.33 18.67
N VAL A 111 23.36 -13.89 19.74
CA VAL A 111 24.75 -14.16 20.05
C VAL A 111 24.78 -15.59 20.58
N SER A 112 25.10 -16.55 19.72
CA SER A 112 25.58 -17.86 20.16
C SER A 112 27.04 -18.00 19.75
N SER A 113 27.90 -17.40 20.57
CA SER A 113 29.33 -17.66 20.59
C SER A 113 29.66 -18.64 21.72
N ALA A 114 30.01 -19.89 21.37
CA ALA A 114 30.95 -20.73 22.12
C ALA A 114 31.43 -21.93 21.28
N ASN A 115 32.69 -21.83 20.80
CA ASN A 115 33.76 -22.82 20.51
C ASN A 115 33.39 -24.30 20.21
N THR A 116 33.99 -25.00 19.23
CA THR A 116 35.44 -25.32 19.11
C THR A 116 35.78 -25.95 17.73
N GLN A 117 36.97 -25.58 17.19
CA GLN A 117 37.84 -26.19 16.15
C GLN A 117 37.36 -27.32 15.20
N ALA A 118 37.49 -27.12 13.87
CA ALA A 118 38.42 -27.83 12.95
C ALA A 118 38.11 -27.48 11.47
N GLU A 119 39.13 -27.55 10.63
CA GLU A 119 39.22 -27.06 9.24
C GLU A 119 38.17 -27.59 8.24
N SER A 120 37.64 -26.70 7.41
CA SER A 120 37.64 -26.87 5.94
C SER A 120 37.30 -25.54 5.25
N ALA A 121 38.08 -25.20 4.23
CA ALA A 121 37.95 -23.96 3.47
C ALA A 121 36.67 -23.98 2.60
N GLN A 122 35.59 -23.37 3.10
CA GLN A 122 34.46 -22.97 2.26
C GLN A 122 34.64 -21.52 1.78
N PRO A 123 34.33 -21.20 0.50
CA PRO A 123 34.30 -19.82 0.04
C PRO A 123 33.27 -19.04 0.87
N PRO A 124 33.50 -17.75 1.17
CA PRO A 124 32.63 -16.98 2.04
C PRO A 124 31.22 -16.96 1.45
N THR A 125 30.32 -17.75 2.03
CA THR A 125 28.91 -17.68 1.74
C THR A 125 28.46 -16.30 2.20
N LYS A 126 28.28 -15.39 1.24
CA LYS A 126 27.68 -14.07 1.50
C LYS A 126 26.38 -14.34 2.25
N LYS A 127 26.34 -14.06 3.56
CA LYS A 127 25.13 -14.13 4.36
C LYS A 127 24.09 -13.26 3.66
N ARG A 128 23.10 -13.90 3.02
CA ARG A 128 22.01 -13.22 2.35
C ARG A 128 21.20 -12.54 3.45
N LYS A 129 21.25 -11.20 3.50
CA LYS A 129 20.34 -10.45 4.38
C LYS A 129 18.91 -10.83 3.98
N SER A 130 18.15 -11.35 4.94
CA SER A 130 16.75 -11.70 4.74
C SER A 130 15.91 -10.45 5.02
N TYR A 131 15.49 -9.78 3.96
CA TYR A 131 14.53 -8.69 4.07
C TYR A 131 13.11 -9.28 4.12
N SER A 132 12.24 -8.74 4.99
CA SER A 132 10.81 -9.10 4.99
C SER A 132 10.15 -8.70 3.67
N VAL A 133 10.46 -7.51 3.16
CA VAL A 133 10.04 -7.03 1.83
C VAL A 133 11.21 -6.34 1.14
N ALA A 134 11.53 -6.82 -0.08
CA ALA A 134 12.61 -6.29 -0.90
C ALA A 134 12.20 -6.21 -2.38
N ILE A 135 12.32 -5.02 -2.97
CA ILE A 135 12.00 -4.77 -4.37
C ILE A 135 13.26 -4.29 -5.08
N VAL A 136 13.80 -5.15 -5.93
CA VAL A 136 14.94 -4.83 -6.80
C VAL A 136 14.44 -4.23 -8.11
N MET A 137 15.01 -3.11 -8.57
CA MET A 137 14.70 -2.51 -9.87
C MET A 137 15.98 -2.23 -10.65
N GLN A 138 16.07 -2.77 -11.85
CA GLN A 138 17.09 -2.41 -12.84
C GLN A 138 16.60 -1.24 -13.68
N GLN A 139 17.50 -0.65 -14.48
CA GLN A 139 17.26 0.54 -15.30
C GLN A 139 15.93 0.49 -16.07
N ALA A 140 15.62 -0.61 -16.77
CA ALA A 140 14.40 -0.71 -17.56
C ALA A 140 13.11 -0.58 -16.72
N THR A 141 13.10 -1.16 -15.51
CA THR A 141 11.95 -1.01 -14.60
C THR A 141 11.87 0.41 -14.05
N PHE A 142 13.02 0.98 -13.68
CA PHE A 142 13.07 2.35 -13.14
C PHE A 142 12.61 3.38 -14.18
N GLN A 143 12.98 3.21 -15.45
CA GLN A 143 12.46 4.01 -16.55
C GLN A 143 10.94 3.86 -16.73
N GLY A 144 10.40 2.65 -16.51
CA GLY A 144 8.95 2.46 -16.47
C GLY A 144 8.28 3.30 -15.39
N MET A 145 8.90 3.39 -14.21
CA MET A 145 8.44 4.27 -13.13
C MET A 145 8.53 5.75 -13.49
N GLU A 146 9.64 6.21 -14.07
CA GLU A 146 9.81 7.59 -14.54
C GLU A 146 8.73 7.99 -15.58
N ARG A 147 8.29 7.05 -16.43
CA ARG A 147 7.25 7.32 -17.43
C ARG A 147 5.87 7.53 -16.83
N VAL A 148 5.53 6.80 -15.77
CA VAL A 148 4.18 6.83 -15.17
C VAL A 148 4.04 7.80 -14.00
N ILE A 149 5.14 8.40 -13.54
CA ILE A 149 5.15 9.21 -12.32
C ILE A 149 4.16 10.36 -12.33
N LYS A 150 4.02 11.08 -13.45
CA LYS A 150 3.06 12.17 -13.59
C LYS A 150 1.61 11.68 -13.52
N CYS A 151 1.34 10.49 -14.05
CA CYS A 151 0.02 9.86 -13.95
C CYS A 151 -0.28 9.40 -12.52
N VAL A 152 0.74 8.87 -11.83
CA VAL A 152 0.66 8.52 -10.41
C VAL A 152 0.35 9.76 -9.57
N ASP A 153 1.09 10.85 -9.76
CA ASP A 153 0.88 12.10 -9.01
C ASP A 153 -0.49 12.73 -9.29
N ALA A 154 -0.91 12.74 -10.56
CA ALA A 154 -2.25 13.21 -10.92
C ALA A 154 -3.34 12.38 -10.22
N HIS A 155 -3.18 11.06 -10.17
CA HIS A 155 -4.13 10.18 -9.49
C HIS A 155 -4.10 10.36 -7.97
N VAL A 156 -2.92 10.50 -7.35
CA VAL A 156 -2.82 10.83 -5.91
C VAL A 156 -3.55 12.14 -5.61
N ASN A 157 -3.34 13.18 -6.41
CA ASN A 157 -4.02 14.47 -6.22
C ASN A 157 -5.55 14.35 -6.39
N GLN A 158 -6.01 13.56 -7.37
CA GLN A 158 -7.42 13.27 -7.57
C GLN A 158 -8.02 12.58 -6.34
N LEU A 159 -7.37 11.53 -5.82
CA LEU A 159 -7.82 10.82 -4.62
C LEU A 159 -7.83 11.74 -3.39
N THR A 160 -6.81 12.57 -3.22
CA THR A 160 -6.76 13.59 -2.16
C THR A 160 -7.94 14.57 -2.26
N SER A 161 -8.40 14.92 -3.46
CA SER A 161 -9.53 15.86 -3.62
C SER A 161 -10.90 15.26 -3.26
N VAL A 162 -11.03 13.92 -3.23
CA VAL A 162 -12.30 13.23 -2.97
C VAL A 162 -12.35 12.55 -1.61
N ILE A 163 -11.23 12.50 -0.89
CA ILE A 163 -11.05 11.72 0.34
C ILE A 163 -12.07 12.04 1.44
N ASP A 164 -12.41 13.31 1.62
CA ASP A 164 -13.39 13.73 2.63
C ASP A 164 -14.77 13.12 2.34
N ASN A 165 -15.20 13.13 1.07
CA ASN A 165 -16.46 12.52 0.64
C ASN A 165 -16.41 10.98 0.76
N VAL A 166 -15.24 10.37 0.53
CA VAL A 166 -15.06 8.92 0.73
C VAL A 166 -15.24 8.55 2.20
N ASN A 167 -14.59 9.30 3.10
CA ASN A 167 -14.68 9.11 4.54
C ASN A 167 -16.11 9.37 5.05
N GLU A 168 -16.79 10.40 4.55
CA GLU A 168 -18.20 10.65 4.85
C GLU A 168 -19.10 9.51 4.38
N CYS A 169 -18.91 9.03 3.15
CA CYS A 169 -19.67 7.90 2.60
C CYS A 169 -19.52 6.64 3.47
N ALA A 170 -18.29 6.31 3.87
CA ALA A 170 -18.03 5.17 4.75
C ALA A 170 -18.69 5.35 6.13
N ARG A 171 -18.59 6.55 6.72
CA ARG A 171 -19.22 6.90 8.00
C ARG A 171 -20.74 6.80 7.95
N TYR A 172 -21.37 7.32 6.89
CA TYR A 172 -22.81 7.21 6.69
C TYR A 172 -23.25 5.76 6.51
N LEU A 173 -22.51 4.96 5.73
CA LEU A 173 -22.78 3.54 5.58
C LEU A 173 -22.73 2.79 6.92
N ILE A 174 -21.69 3.01 7.72
CA ILE A 174 -21.56 2.41 9.06
C ILE A 174 -22.77 2.80 9.93
N LYS A 175 -23.11 4.10 9.97
CA LYS A 175 -24.23 4.61 10.76
C LYS A 175 -25.58 4.00 10.35
N GLU A 176 -25.85 3.89 9.06
CA GLU A 176 -27.10 3.27 8.58
C GLU A 176 -27.17 1.79 8.96
N ILE A 177 -26.04 1.07 8.92
CA ILE A 177 -25.98 -0.32 9.38
C ILE A 177 -26.25 -0.38 10.89
N GLU A 178 -25.57 0.43 11.70
CA GLU A 178 -25.75 0.49 13.16
C GLU A 178 -27.21 0.75 13.56
N LEU A 179 -27.88 1.68 12.87
CA LEU A 179 -29.29 2.00 13.12
C LEU A 179 -30.22 0.81 12.86
N LEU A 180 -29.92 0.01 11.84
CA LEU A 180 -30.71 -1.16 11.48
C LEU A 180 -30.34 -2.38 12.33
N THR A 181 -29.13 -2.42 12.89
CA THR A 181 -28.62 -3.59 13.59
C THR A 181 -28.64 -3.46 15.10
N ASN A 182 -28.91 -2.31 15.71
CA ASN A 182 -29.02 -2.21 17.17
C ASN A 182 -30.30 -2.95 17.66
N PRO A 183 -30.23 -4.01 18.50
CA PRO A 183 -29.15 -4.40 19.45
C PRO A 183 -28.45 -5.74 19.12
N PHE A 184 -28.35 -6.14 17.86
CA PHE A 184 -27.71 -7.38 17.45
C PHE A 184 -26.20 -7.36 17.67
N ILE A 185 -25.71 -8.44 18.26
CA ILE A 185 -24.31 -8.69 18.67
C ILE A 185 -23.61 -9.67 17.71
N ASP A 186 -24.27 -10.05 16.61
CA ASP A 186 -23.83 -11.13 15.74
C ASP A 186 -23.52 -10.65 14.31
N ALA A 187 -22.33 -11.03 13.82
CA ALA A 187 -21.85 -10.65 12.49
C ALA A 187 -22.73 -11.18 11.35
N GLU A 188 -23.27 -12.39 11.45
CA GLU A 188 -24.15 -12.95 10.42
C GLU A 188 -25.49 -12.22 10.37
N ILE A 189 -26.01 -11.80 11.53
CA ILE A 189 -27.22 -10.97 11.58
C ILE A 189 -26.96 -9.61 10.90
N ILE A 190 -25.83 -8.95 11.19
CA ILE A 190 -25.44 -7.70 10.51
C ILE A 190 -25.38 -7.91 8.99
N ARG A 191 -24.74 -8.99 8.52
CA ARG A 191 -24.65 -9.32 7.09
C ARG A 191 -26.02 -9.56 6.46
N LEU A 192 -26.94 -10.21 7.18
CA LEU A 192 -28.29 -10.52 6.70
C LEU A 192 -29.13 -9.25 6.60
N VAL A 193 -29.10 -8.40 7.64
CA VAL A 193 -29.82 -7.12 7.68
C VAL A 193 -29.32 -6.19 6.58
N PHE A 194 -28.01 -6.09 6.39
CA PHE A 194 -27.44 -5.31 5.30
C PHE A 194 -27.92 -5.82 3.94
N ARG A 195 -27.87 -7.15 3.68
CA ARG A 195 -28.33 -7.73 2.41
C ARG A 195 -29.81 -7.46 2.14
N GLY A 196 -30.67 -7.55 3.15
CA GLY A 196 -32.10 -7.27 3.02
C GLY A 196 -32.44 -5.79 2.75
N ASN A 197 -31.54 -4.87 3.13
CA ASN A 197 -31.78 -3.43 3.07
C ASN A 197 -30.80 -2.68 2.15
N LYS A 198 -29.99 -3.39 1.34
CA LYS A 198 -28.88 -2.81 0.57
C LYS A 198 -29.29 -1.59 -0.26
N GLU A 199 -30.38 -1.69 -1.03
CA GLU A 199 -30.86 -0.59 -1.87
C GLU A 199 -31.40 0.61 -1.07
N ALA A 200 -32.02 0.35 0.08
CA ALA A 200 -32.51 1.39 0.97
C ALA A 200 -31.34 2.15 1.60
N ILE A 201 -30.35 1.41 2.13
CA ILE A 201 -29.11 1.98 2.69
C ILE A 201 -28.37 2.78 1.63
N GLU A 202 -28.18 2.24 0.43
CA GLU A 202 -27.52 2.94 -0.67
C GLU A 202 -28.18 4.29 -0.96
N ARG A 203 -29.52 4.31 -1.11
CA ARG A 203 -30.28 5.53 -1.34
C ARG A 203 -30.09 6.54 -0.21
N THR A 204 -30.17 6.10 1.05
CA THR A 204 -30.03 6.97 2.22
C THR A 204 -28.62 7.55 2.32
N VAL A 205 -27.58 6.74 2.16
CA VAL A 205 -26.18 7.21 2.13
C VAL A 205 -25.98 8.21 0.99
N ARG A 206 -26.53 7.92 -0.20
CA ARG A 206 -26.44 8.80 -1.36
C ARG A 206 -27.06 10.18 -1.09
N THR A 207 -28.20 10.23 -0.43
CA THR A 207 -28.89 11.51 -0.11
C THR A 207 -28.19 12.33 0.97
N GLN A 208 -27.30 11.73 1.78
CA GLN A 208 -26.55 12.43 2.81
C GLN A 208 -25.28 13.12 2.28
N ILE A 209 -24.86 12.81 1.06
CA ILE A 209 -23.67 13.39 0.43
C ILE A 209 -24.07 14.59 -0.43
N ASN A 210 -23.48 15.75 -0.16
CA ASN A 210 -23.83 17.01 -0.85
C ASN A 210 -23.02 17.27 -2.14
N ASN A 211 -21.98 16.46 -2.40
CA ASN A 211 -21.08 16.67 -3.54
C ASN A 211 -21.59 15.93 -4.79
N LEU A 212 -22.23 16.66 -5.70
CA LEU A 212 -22.79 16.12 -6.94
C LEU A 212 -21.73 15.47 -7.84
N THR A 213 -20.58 16.11 -8.02
CA THR A 213 -19.48 15.56 -8.83
C THR A 213 -19.01 14.22 -8.30
N PHE A 214 -18.93 14.10 -6.97
CA PHE A 214 -18.58 12.84 -6.31
C PHE A 214 -19.65 11.76 -6.51
N LEU A 215 -20.93 12.13 -6.36
CA LEU A 215 -22.07 11.23 -6.55
C LEU A 215 -22.16 10.66 -7.96
N GLU A 216 -21.82 11.46 -8.97
CA GLU A 216 -21.85 11.04 -10.37
C GLU A 216 -20.63 10.18 -10.74
N THR A 217 -19.45 10.53 -10.22
CA THR A 217 -18.18 9.96 -10.70
C THR A 217 -17.72 8.75 -9.87
N TYR A 218 -17.88 8.78 -8.55
CA TYR A 218 -17.23 7.82 -7.65
C TYR A 218 -18.21 7.00 -6.80
N PHE A 219 -19.36 7.55 -6.41
CA PHE A 219 -20.22 6.93 -5.41
C PHE A 219 -20.57 5.47 -5.70
N ASN A 220 -21.01 5.15 -6.92
CA ASN A 220 -21.40 3.77 -7.27
C ASN A 220 -20.24 2.79 -7.15
N ILE A 221 -19.04 3.19 -7.60
CA ILE A 221 -17.83 2.37 -7.53
C ILE A 221 -17.43 2.20 -6.07
N LEU A 222 -17.35 3.31 -5.33
CA LEU A 222 -16.96 3.30 -3.92
C LEU A 222 -17.91 2.47 -3.07
N PHE A 223 -19.22 2.66 -3.22
CA PHE A 223 -20.22 1.93 -2.44
C PHE A 223 -20.12 0.43 -2.69
N LEU A 224 -19.91 0.03 -3.95
CA LEU A 224 -19.67 -1.36 -4.29
C LEU A 224 -18.38 -1.89 -3.64
N GLU A 225 -17.26 -1.17 -3.75
CA GLU A 225 -16.01 -1.62 -3.14
C GLU A 225 -16.09 -1.70 -1.61
N LEU A 226 -16.74 -0.73 -0.96
CA LEU A 226 -16.97 -0.75 0.49
C LEU A 226 -17.79 -1.98 0.91
N THR A 227 -18.86 -2.27 0.17
CA THR A 227 -19.83 -3.31 0.54
C THR A 227 -19.47 -4.73 0.09
N GLU A 228 -18.55 -4.87 -0.88
CA GLU A 228 -18.11 -6.17 -1.36
C GLU A 228 -16.69 -6.52 -0.87
N LEU A 229 -15.81 -5.53 -0.72
CA LEU A 229 -14.38 -5.77 -0.48
C LEU A 229 -13.94 -5.36 0.93
N LYS A 230 -14.62 -4.38 1.53
CA LYS A 230 -14.34 -3.88 2.87
C LYS A 230 -15.42 -4.20 3.90
N PHE A 231 -16.43 -4.99 3.52
CA PHE A 231 -17.58 -5.21 4.38
C PHE A 231 -17.23 -5.92 5.68
N ASN A 232 -16.26 -6.84 5.68
CA ASN A 232 -15.80 -7.44 6.94
C ASN A 232 -15.15 -6.41 7.88
N GLU A 233 -14.40 -5.44 7.35
CA GLU A 233 -13.86 -4.34 8.15
C GLU A 233 -15.00 -3.48 8.72
N ILE A 234 -16.02 -3.18 7.91
CA ILE A 234 -17.22 -2.44 8.34
C ILE A 234 -17.97 -3.18 9.45
N VAL A 235 -18.23 -4.49 9.30
CA VAL A 235 -18.91 -5.30 10.32
C VAL A 235 -18.13 -5.29 11.63
N ASN A 236 -16.80 -5.41 11.58
CA ASN A 236 -15.96 -5.34 12.77
C ASN A 236 -16.07 -3.97 13.45
N ILE A 237 -16.07 -2.87 12.69
CA ILE A 237 -16.26 -1.52 13.23
C ILE A 237 -17.62 -1.41 13.94
N VAL A 238 -18.69 -1.88 13.29
CA VAL A 238 -20.05 -1.87 13.88
C VAL A 238 -20.10 -2.65 15.20
N LEU A 239 -19.52 -3.86 15.22
CA LEU A 239 -19.45 -4.68 16.44
C LEU A 239 -18.69 -3.98 17.57
N THR A 240 -17.55 -3.36 17.25
CA THR A 240 -16.75 -2.60 18.23
C THR A 240 -17.49 -1.37 18.75
N ASN A 241 -18.21 -0.65 17.89
CA ASN A 241 -19.04 0.48 18.31
C ASN A 241 -20.21 0.05 19.21
N CYS A 242 -20.72 -1.17 19.05
CA CYS A 242 -21.73 -1.77 19.92
C CYS A 242 -21.16 -2.35 21.24
N GLY A 243 -19.85 -2.23 21.50
CA GLY A 243 -19.21 -2.59 22.77
C GLY A 243 -18.59 -3.99 22.83
N LEU A 244 -18.11 -4.54 21.70
CA LEU A 244 -17.46 -5.86 21.60
C LEU A 244 -16.05 -5.81 21.01
#